data_AF-A0A5K1CQY7-F1
#
_entry.id   AF-A0A5K1CQY7-F1
#
_cell.length_a   1.000
_cell.length_b   1.000
_cell.length_c   1.000
_cell.angle_alpha   90.00
_cell.angle_beta   90.00
_cell.angle_gamma   90.00
#
_symmetry.space_group_name_H-M   'P 1'
#
loop_
_entity.id
_entity.type
_entity.pdbx_description
1 polymer ?
#
loop_
_entity_poly.entity_id
_entity_poly.type
_entity_poly.pdbx_seq_one_letter_code
_entity_poly.pdbx_strand_id
1 'polypeptide(L)' 'SRPYFKDRRKFTQLADPLLEGHFPIRGLHHAVAISAMCLQEQANTRPLIGDIVTALEYLASQPYIPGKDS' A
#
# COMPACT_ATOMS: atom_id res chain seq x y z
N SER A 1 -3.01 -18.39 -4.44
CA SER A 1 -4.02 -17.34 -4.23
C SER A 1 -3.40 -16.22 -3.41
N ARG A 2 -3.74 -14.96 -3.67
CA ARG A 2 -3.25 -13.78 -2.94
C ARG A 2 -4.37 -13.28 -2.00
N PRO A 3 -4.63 -13.95 -0.87
CA PRO A 3 -5.86 -13.80 -0.11
C PRO A 3 -6.04 -12.38 0.45
N TYR A 4 -4.94 -11.72 0.81
CA TYR A 4 -4.97 -10.40 1.42
C TYR A 4 -5.25 -9.26 0.44
N PHE A 5 -4.92 -9.42 -0.85
CA PHE A 5 -5.12 -8.37 -1.85
C PHE A 5 -6.59 -8.21 -2.28
N LYS A 6 -7.47 -9.14 -1.89
CA LYS A 6 -8.90 -9.13 -2.26
C LYS A 6 -9.80 -8.47 -1.22
N ASP A 7 -9.33 -8.31 0.02
CA ASP A 7 -10.13 -7.75 1.11
C ASP A 7 -9.41 -6.55 1.73
N ARG A 8 -9.88 -5.35 1.37
CA ARG A 8 -9.36 -4.08 1.88
C ARG A 8 -9.40 -4.01 3.42
N ARG A 9 -10.36 -4.71 4.06
CA ARG A 9 -10.48 -4.72 5.53
C ARG A 9 -9.34 -5.48 6.20
N LYS A 10 -8.62 -6.31 5.45
CA LYS A 10 -7.47 -7.09 5.93
C LYS A 10 -6.13 -6.45 5.59
N PHE A 11 -6.10 -5.31 4.91
CA PHE A 11 -4.83 -4.68 4.54
C PHE A 11 -4.01 -4.27 5.76
N THR A 12 -4.65 -3.88 6.86
CA THR A 12 -3.98 -3.61 8.15
C THR A 12 -3.25 -4.83 8.72
N GLN A 13 -3.66 -6.05 8.37
CA GLN A 13 -2.98 -7.28 8.77
C GLN A 13 -1.68 -7.53 7.99
N LEU A 14 -1.44 -6.78 6.90
CA LEU A 14 -0.19 -6.81 6.14
C LEU A 14 0.86 -5.83 6.68
N ALA A 15 0.46 -4.88 7.52
CA ALA A 15 1.39 -3.96 8.13
C ALA A 15 2.28 -4.69 9.14
N ASP A 16 3.50 -4.19 9.31
CA ASP A 16 4.42 -4.70 10.33
C ASP A 16 3.75 -4.58 11.72
N PRO A 17 3.61 -5.69 12.47
CA PRO A 17 3.02 -5.67 13.81
C PRO A 17 3.71 -4.69 14.77
N LEU A 18 5.02 -4.44 14.60
CA LEU A 18 5.79 -3.51 15.43
C LEU A 18 5.44 -2.04 15.18
N LEU A 19 4.71 -1.74 14.10
CA LEU A 19 4.15 -0.40 13.92
C LEU A 19 2.97 -0.15 14.85
N GLU A 20 2.32 -1.18 15.41
CA GLU A 20 1.24 -1.05 16.40
C GLU A 20 0.10 -0.08 15.97
N GLY A 21 -0.18 0.01 14.66
CA GLY A 21 -1.18 0.94 14.12
C GLY A 21 -0.68 2.37 13.87
N HIS A 22 0.60 2.66 14.13
CA HIS A 22 1.24 3.96 13.89
C HIS A 22 1.62 4.17 12.42
N PHE A 23 0.63 4.11 11.53
CA PHE A 23 0.80 4.35 10.11
C PHE A 23 -0.48 4.95 9.50
N PRO A 24 -0.38 5.73 8.41
CA PRO A 24 -1.56 6.26 7.76
C PRO A 24 -2.31 5.12 7.04
N ILE A 25 -3.55 4.85 7.43
CA ILE A 25 -4.37 3.77 6.83
C ILE A 25 -4.51 3.95 5.32
N ARG A 26 -4.71 5.20 4.88
CA ARG A 26 -4.78 5.54 3.44
C ARG A 26 -3.46 5.28 2.73
N GLY A 27 -2.34 5.60 3.36
CA GLY A 27 -1.01 5.32 2.82
C GLY A 27 -0.77 3.81 2.66
N LEU A 28 -1.14 3.02 3.67
CA LEU A 28 -1.09 1.56 3.61
C LEU A 28 -1.94 1.00 2.47
N HIS A 29 -3.18 1.49 2.30
CA HIS A 29 -4.04 1.05 1.20
C HIS A 29 -3.43 1.31 -0.17
N HIS A 30 -2.82 2.47 -0.38
CA HIS A 30 -2.13 2.78 -1.62
C HIS A 30 -0.88 1.90 -1.81
N ALA A 31 -0.07 1.69 -0.78
CA ALA A 31 1.11 0.83 -0.85
C ALA A 31 0.74 -0.63 -1.25
N VAL A 32 -0.36 -1.14 -0.69
CA VAL A 32 -0.91 -2.46 -1.07
C VAL A 32 -1.40 -2.44 -2.51
N ALA A 33 -2.09 -1.38 -2.97
CA ALA A 33 -2.53 -1.27 -4.35
C ALA A 33 -1.36 -1.25 -5.35
N ILE A 34 -0.30 -0.47 -5.07
CA ILE A 34 0.93 -0.44 -5.86
C ILE A 34 1.54 -1.84 -5.93
N SER A 35 1.68 -2.50 -4.78
CA SER A 35 2.19 -3.88 -4.71
C SER A 35 1.32 -4.85 -5.52
N ALA A 36 -0.01 -4.69 -5.51
CA ALA A 36 -0.94 -5.51 -6.28
C ALA A 36 -0.73 -5.33 -7.80
N MET A 37 -0.58 -4.09 -8.25
CA MET A 37 -0.33 -3.74 -9.66
C MET A 37 1.01 -4.33 -10.13
N CYS A 38 2.07 -4.25 -9.33
CA CYS A 38 3.38 -4.82 -9.65
C CYS A 38 3.34 -6.35 -9.80
N LEU A 39 2.44 -7.00 -9.06
CA LEU A 39 2.39 -8.45 -8.98
C LEU A 39 1.30 -9.10 -9.85
N GLN A 40 0.74 -8.35 -10.81
CA GLN A 40 -0.22 -8.87 -11.79
C GLN A 40 0.37 -10.04 -12.59
N GLU A 41 -0.48 -11.01 -12.93
CA GLU A 41 -0.08 -12.18 -13.71
C GLU A 41 0.36 -11.78 -15.13
N GLN A 42 -0.44 -10.92 -15.78
CA GLN A 42 -0.14 -10.42 -17.11
C GLN A 42 0.90 -9.29 -17.04
N ALA A 43 2.08 -9.52 -17.61
CA ALA A 43 3.22 -8.60 -17.54
C ALA A 43 2.92 -7.21 -18.11
N ASN A 44 2.08 -7.11 -19.14
CA ASN A 44 1.67 -5.85 -19.77
C ASN A 44 0.73 -4.99 -18.92
N THR A 45 0.18 -5.53 -17.83
CA THR A 45 -0.66 -4.77 -16.88
C THR A 45 0.13 -4.25 -15.67
N ARG A 46 1.42 -4.63 -15.55
CA ARG A 46 2.30 -4.13 -14.51
C ARG A 46 2.73 -2.70 -14.86
N PRO A 47 2.78 -1.78 -13.88
CA PRO A 47 3.14 -0.39 -14.13
C PRO A 47 4.62 -0.23 -14.49
N LEU A 48 4.96 0.89 -15.14
CA LEU A 48 6.35 1.25 -15.39
C LEU A 48 7.04 1.56 -14.07
N ILE A 49 8.34 1.27 -13.98
CA ILE A 49 9.10 1.51 -12.75
C ILE A 49 9.14 2.99 -12.36
N GLY A 50 9.13 3.90 -13.35
CA GLY A 50 9.01 5.35 -13.10
C GLY A 50 7.73 5.72 -12.37
N ASP A 51 6.59 5.19 -12.82
CA ASP A 51 5.29 5.43 -12.17
C ASP A 51 5.25 4.88 -10.74
N ILE A 52 5.89 3.72 -10.52
CA ILE A 52 6.01 3.12 -9.18
C ILE A 52 6.83 4.04 -8.27
N VAL A 53 7.99 4.53 -8.73
CA VAL A 53 8.86 5.41 -7.95
C VAL A 53 8.12 6.69 -7.57
N THR A 54 7.48 7.36 -8.54
CA THR A 54 6.69 8.58 -8.26
C THR A 54 5.56 8.32 -7.26
N ALA A 55 4.85 7.21 -7.38
CA ALA A 55 3.79 6.86 -6.43
C ALA A 55 4.34 6.59 -5.02
N LEU A 56 5.49 5.91 -4.90
CA LEU A 56 6.13 5.65 -3.62
C LEU A 56 6.72 6.91 -2.98
N GLU A 57 7.30 7.81 -3.76
CA GLU A 57 7.76 9.14 -3.30
C GLU A 57 6.59 9.95 -2.74
N TYR A 58 5.45 9.97 -3.44
CA TYR A 58 4.25 10.61 -2.94
C TYR A 58 3.79 10.00 -1.61
N LEU A 59 3.78 8.68 -1.47
CA LEU A 59 3.42 8.02 -0.20
C LEU A 59 4.40 8.34 0.93
N ALA A 60 5.70 8.33 0.65
CA ALA A 60 6.73 8.66 1.63
C ALA A 60 6.65 10.11 2.12
N SER A 61 6.13 11.02 1.28
CA SER A 61 5.91 12.43 1.66
C SER A 61 4.73 12.64 2.63
N GLN A 62 3.93 11.60 2.91
CA GLN A 62 2.78 11.69 3.81
C GLN A 62 3.14 11.14 5.21
N PRO A 63 3.38 12.01 6.21
CA PRO A 63 3.67 11.56 7.56
C PRO A 63 2.43 10.95 8.22
N TYR A 64 2.65 9.99 9.11
CA TYR A 64 1.63 9.55 10.05
C TYR A 64 1.31 10.68 11.04
N ILE A 65 0.03 11.07 11.11
CA ILE A 65 -0.47 12.06 12.08
C ILE A 65 -1.58 11.37 12.89
N PRO A 66 -1.36 11.12 14.20
CA PRO A 66 -2.38 10.53 15.06
C PRO A 66 -3.70 11.31 15.01
N GLY A 67 -4.82 10.62 14.82
CA GLY A 67 -6.17 11.20 14.79
C GLY A 67 -6.63 11.80 13.46
N LYS A 68 -5.80 11.80 12.41
CA LYS A 68 -6.17 12.29 11.07
C LYS A 68 -6.92 11.26 10.21
N ASP A 69 -6.72 9.97 10.52
CA ASP A 69 -7.23 8.83 9.74
C ASP A 69 -8.23 7.95 10.53
N SER A 70 -8.76 8.48 11.64
CA SER A 70 -9.83 7.85 12.45
C SER A 70 -11.21 7.96 11.78
#